data_AF-A0A1V5CH00-F1
#
_entry.id   AF-A0A1V5CH00-F1
#
_cell.length_a   1.000
_cell.length_b   1.000
_cell.length_c   1.000
_cell.angle_alpha   90.00
_cell.angle_beta   90.00
_cell.angle_gamma   90.00
#
_symmetry.space_group_name_H-M   'P 1'
#
loop_
_entity.id
_entity.type
_entity.pdbx_description
1 polymer ?
#
loop_
_entity_poly.entity_id
_entity_poly.type
_entity_poly.pdbx_seq_one_letter_code
_entity_poly.pdbx_strand_id
1 'polypeptide(L)'
;MDEKKKRKELLILNILKDAGMALTSVKIAERLVSLGHEMSERTVRLYLQQMDAEGLTSTNGKRGHHISERGLSEIDSSHIIERMGFLSAKIDRMSYQMNFDLNTTSGSLVINVTFVDPRLFAKNIPYVNKVYADGYAMGQLITFLGPGEALGHLAVPEDKIGVGTVCSITLNGVLLKHGIPTNSRFGGLLELSDKKPVRFVEIIMYDGTSIDPLEIFIRSGMTNYMGAITTGNGRIGASFREFPAESREAVEHIAEKLERVGLGGLVGIGKPGQNLLGIPVSEGRVGAIVIGGLNPVSILEENGVRAYSRALAGLIDFNRLFRYDEMETRIKDYL
;
A
#
# COMPACT_ATOMS: atom_id res chain seq x y z
N MET A 1 1.88 12.55 -32.49
CA MET A 1 1.77 14.00 -32.17
C MET A 1 0.78 14.23 -31.04
N ASP A 2 -0.34 13.49 -31.02
CA ASP A 2 -1.38 13.52 -29.99
C ASP A 2 -0.90 13.04 -28.61
N GLU A 3 -0.06 12.00 -28.56
CA GLU A 3 0.42 11.39 -27.31
C GLU A 3 1.37 12.30 -26.49
N LYS A 4 2.28 13.02 -27.17
CA LYS A 4 3.17 14.01 -26.54
C LYS A 4 2.40 15.21 -25.96
N LYS A 5 1.31 15.58 -26.61
CA LYS A 5 0.42 16.67 -26.20
C LYS A 5 -0.35 16.25 -24.95
N LYS A 6 -0.97 15.06 -25.00
CA LYS A 6 -1.73 14.47 -23.89
C LYS A 6 -0.87 14.28 -22.63
N ARG A 7 0.39 13.87 -22.78
CA ARG A 7 1.34 13.76 -21.67
C ARG A 7 1.58 15.09 -20.95
N LYS A 8 1.67 16.20 -21.69
CA LYS A 8 1.87 17.54 -21.12
C LYS A 8 0.63 18.06 -20.40
N GLU A 9 -0.56 17.75 -20.91
CA GLU A 9 -1.83 18.06 -20.24
C GLU A 9 -1.94 17.30 -18.91
N LEU A 10 -1.59 16.02 -18.87
CA LEU A 10 -1.58 15.21 -17.64
C LEU A 10 -0.60 15.73 -16.57
N LEU A 11 0.59 16.18 -16.98
CA LEU A 11 1.55 16.79 -16.03
C LEU A 11 0.97 18.05 -15.37
N ILE A 12 0.28 18.89 -16.14
CA ILE A 12 -0.39 20.10 -15.62
C ILE A 12 -1.54 19.71 -14.68
N LEU A 13 -2.37 18.74 -15.06
CA LEU A 13 -3.48 18.26 -14.22
C LEU A 13 -2.99 17.68 -12.90
N ASN A 14 -1.92 16.89 -12.89
CA ASN A 14 -1.35 16.32 -11.66
C ASN A 14 -0.82 17.40 -10.71
N ILE A 15 -0.16 18.46 -11.23
CA ILE A 15 0.28 19.59 -10.40
C ILE A 15 -0.89 20.33 -9.76
N LEU A 16 -1.99 20.50 -10.49
CA LEU A 16 -3.21 21.13 -9.97
C LEU A 16 -3.90 20.25 -8.91
N LYS A 17 -3.94 18.92 -9.12
CA LYS A 17 -4.46 17.94 -8.16
C LYS A 17 -3.65 17.95 -6.85
N ASP A 18 -2.33 17.86 -6.95
CA ASP A 18 -1.42 17.83 -5.79
C ASP A 18 -1.44 19.14 -4.99
N ALA A 19 -1.70 20.27 -5.66
CA ALA A 19 -1.80 21.56 -4.99
C ALA A 19 -3.07 21.70 -4.13
N GLY A 20 -4.16 21.02 -4.50
CA GLY A 20 -5.48 21.18 -3.85
C GLY A 20 -6.07 22.60 -3.91
N MET A 21 -5.46 23.51 -4.69
CA MET A 21 -5.84 24.91 -4.81
C MET A 21 -5.54 25.44 -6.21
N ALA A 22 -6.13 26.60 -6.55
CA ALA A 22 -5.88 27.24 -7.84
C ALA A 22 -4.42 27.71 -7.97
N LEU A 23 -3.80 27.44 -9.13
CA LEU A 23 -2.43 27.86 -9.45
C LEU A 23 -2.37 28.69 -10.73
N THR A 24 -1.45 29.66 -10.76
CA THR A 24 -1.15 30.45 -11.95
C THR A 24 -0.23 29.70 -12.90
N SER A 25 -0.21 30.10 -14.18
CA SER A 25 0.69 29.53 -15.20
C SER A 25 2.16 29.59 -14.77
N VAL A 26 2.56 30.67 -14.07
CA VAL A 26 3.90 30.85 -13.49
C VAL A 26 4.22 29.77 -12.47
N LYS A 27 3.36 29.60 -11.45
CA LYS A 27 3.58 28.59 -10.39
C LYS A 27 3.57 27.16 -10.93
N ILE A 28 2.74 26.89 -11.94
CA ILE A 28 2.69 25.58 -12.59
C ILE A 28 3.99 25.33 -13.37
N ALA A 29 4.49 26.32 -14.12
CA ALA A 29 5.76 26.21 -14.83
C ALA A 29 6.95 26.00 -13.88
N GLU A 30 7.02 26.75 -12.77
CA GLU A 30 8.04 26.58 -11.73
C GLU A 30 8.03 25.14 -11.15
N ARG A 31 6.84 24.61 -10.86
CA ARG A 31 6.69 23.23 -10.37
C ARG A 31 7.09 22.19 -11.42
N LEU A 32 6.71 22.38 -12.69
CA LEU A 32 7.13 21.49 -13.78
C LEU A 32 8.66 21.44 -13.90
N VAL A 33 9.33 22.59 -13.84
CA VAL A 33 10.79 22.67 -13.86
C VAL A 33 11.40 21.96 -12.65
N SER A 34 10.84 22.14 -11.45
CA SER A 34 11.31 21.44 -10.25
C SER A 34 11.17 19.91 -10.31
N LEU A 35 10.22 19.41 -11.12
CA LEU A 35 9.98 17.99 -11.36
C LEU A 35 10.77 17.46 -12.58
N GLY A 36 11.67 18.26 -13.16
CA GLY A 36 12.50 17.86 -14.30
C GLY A 36 11.80 17.96 -15.67
N HIS A 37 10.68 18.67 -15.75
CA HIS A 37 9.95 18.89 -16.99
C HIS A 37 10.14 20.32 -17.51
N GLU A 38 10.84 20.47 -18.63
CA GLU A 38 11.02 21.77 -19.28
C GLU A 38 9.76 22.21 -20.04
N MET A 39 9.00 23.13 -19.44
CA MET A 39 7.85 23.77 -20.07
C MET A 39 7.82 25.25 -19.75
N SER A 40 7.85 26.10 -20.79
CA SER A 40 7.75 27.55 -20.61
C SER A 40 6.37 27.96 -20.09
N GLU A 41 6.30 29.06 -19.33
CA GLU A 41 5.03 29.62 -18.84
C GLU A 41 4.02 29.88 -19.98
N ARG A 42 4.51 30.38 -21.13
CA ARG A 42 3.69 30.61 -22.33
C ARG A 42 3.05 29.31 -22.83
N THR A 43 3.81 28.21 -22.82
CA THR A 43 3.33 26.89 -23.21
C THR A 43 2.28 26.38 -22.22
N VAL A 44 2.54 26.51 -20.91
CA VAL A 44 1.59 26.13 -19.85
C VAL A 44 0.27 26.89 -20.00
N ARG A 45 0.32 28.20 -20.26
CA ARG A 45 -0.88 29.02 -20.48
C ARG A 45 -1.70 28.55 -21.69
N LEU A 46 -1.05 28.14 -22.77
CA LEU A 46 -1.72 27.62 -23.97
C LEU A 46 -2.45 26.31 -23.68
N TYR A 47 -1.82 25.39 -22.93
CA TYR A 47 -2.48 24.15 -22.50
C TYR A 47 -3.65 24.41 -21.56
N LEU A 48 -3.50 25.31 -20.58
CA LEU A 48 -4.59 25.66 -19.66
C LEU A 48 -5.80 26.25 -20.37
N GLN A 49 -5.60 27.10 -21.40
CA GLN A 49 -6.69 27.62 -22.21
C GLN A 49 -7.44 26.51 -22.96
N GLN A 50 -6.72 25.53 -23.49
CA GLN A 50 -7.31 24.41 -24.19
C GLN A 50 -8.05 23.47 -23.22
N MET A 51 -7.46 23.19 -22.07
CA MET A 51 -8.03 22.34 -21.02
C MET A 51 -9.27 22.98 -20.38
N ASP A 52 -9.31 24.31 -20.27
CA ASP A 52 -10.52 25.05 -19.88
C ASP A 52 -11.64 24.86 -20.92
N ALA A 53 -11.32 24.92 -22.22
CA ALA A 53 -12.29 24.70 -23.30
C ALA A 53 -12.81 23.25 -23.35
N GLU A 54 -11.98 22.28 -22.95
CA GLU A 54 -12.34 20.86 -22.85
C GLU A 54 -13.03 20.51 -21.52
N GLY A 55 -13.09 21.46 -20.59
CA GLY A 55 -13.70 21.30 -19.27
C GLY A 55 -12.87 20.46 -18.30
N LEU A 56 -11.57 20.28 -18.54
CA LEU A 56 -10.63 19.57 -17.66
C LEU A 56 -10.10 20.45 -16.53
N THR A 57 -10.01 21.75 -16.77
CA THR A 57 -9.71 22.77 -15.77
C THR A 57 -10.76 23.87 -15.81
N SER A 58 -10.74 24.76 -14.83
CA SER A 58 -11.54 25.97 -14.88
C SER A 58 -10.81 27.16 -14.26
N THR A 59 -11.03 28.33 -14.85
CA THR A 59 -10.35 29.56 -14.49
C THR A 59 -11.07 30.30 -13.36
N ASN A 60 -10.30 30.73 -12.36
CA ASN A 60 -10.72 31.68 -11.31
C ASN A 60 -10.10 33.07 -11.53
N GLY A 61 -9.94 33.47 -12.80
CA GLY A 61 -9.39 34.77 -13.18
C GLY A 61 -7.97 34.97 -12.64
N LYS A 62 -7.75 36.02 -11.83
CA LYS A 62 -6.42 36.35 -11.27
C LYS A 62 -5.86 35.29 -10.31
N ARG A 63 -6.70 34.37 -9.80
CA ARG A 63 -6.26 33.31 -8.88
C ARG A 63 -5.70 32.07 -9.60
N GLY A 64 -5.76 32.03 -10.93
CA GLY A 64 -5.26 30.91 -11.74
C GLY A 64 -6.32 29.85 -12.03
N HIS A 65 -5.89 28.62 -12.28
CA HIS A 65 -6.75 27.51 -12.72
C HIS A 65 -6.90 26.47 -11.61
N HIS A 66 -8.06 25.84 -11.53
CA HIS A 66 -8.31 24.65 -10.72
C HIS A 66 -8.66 23.47 -11.60
N ILE A 67 -8.40 22.26 -11.10
CA ILE A 67 -8.81 21.04 -11.76
C ILE A 67 -10.32 20.82 -11.57
N SER A 68 -11.01 20.39 -12.63
CA SER A 68 -12.43 20.03 -12.56
C SER A 68 -12.60 18.54 -12.20
N GLU A 69 -13.82 18.11 -11.88
CA GLU A 69 -14.13 16.67 -11.71
C GLU A 69 -13.82 15.86 -12.97
N ARG A 70 -14.07 16.43 -14.15
CA ARG A 70 -13.73 15.79 -15.42
C ARG A 70 -12.22 15.69 -15.62
N GLY A 71 -11.46 16.71 -15.21
CA GLY A 71 -10.00 16.67 -15.19
C GLY A 71 -9.46 15.58 -14.26
N LEU A 72 -10.08 15.42 -13.08
CA LEU A 72 -9.76 14.32 -12.17
C LEU A 72 -10.06 12.95 -12.80
N SER A 73 -11.20 12.80 -13.47
CA SER A 73 -11.53 11.58 -14.21
C SER A 73 -10.58 11.32 -15.39
N GLU A 74 -10.09 12.36 -16.08
CA GLU A 74 -9.17 12.24 -17.21
C GLU A 74 -7.77 11.79 -16.77
N ILE A 75 -7.31 12.29 -15.61
CA ILE A 75 -6.15 11.73 -14.90
C ILE A 75 -6.40 10.23 -14.71
N ASP A 76 -7.51 9.86 -14.07
CA ASP A 76 -7.80 8.48 -13.71
C ASP A 76 -7.89 7.52 -14.92
N SER A 77 -8.34 7.99 -16.09
CA SER A 77 -8.47 7.19 -17.32
C SER A 77 -7.19 7.10 -18.17
N SER A 78 -6.35 8.14 -18.20
CA SER A 78 -5.21 8.22 -19.12
C SER A 78 -3.94 7.53 -18.62
N HIS A 79 -3.95 7.01 -17.40
CA HIS A 79 -2.77 6.49 -16.72
C HIS A 79 -2.40 5.02 -17.03
N ILE A 80 -3.00 4.34 -18.01
CA ILE A 80 -2.77 2.88 -18.18
C ILE A 80 -1.30 2.55 -18.52
N ILE A 81 -0.58 3.38 -19.29
CA ILE A 81 0.81 3.12 -19.71
C ILE A 81 1.84 3.78 -18.76
N GLU A 82 1.54 4.92 -18.14
CA GLU A 82 2.43 5.59 -17.14
C GLU A 82 2.33 4.97 -15.73
N ARG A 83 1.49 3.95 -15.53
CA ARG A 83 1.30 3.22 -14.27
C ARG A 83 2.33 2.13 -13.98
N MET A 84 3.15 1.73 -14.97
CA MET A 84 4.22 0.75 -14.75
C MET A 84 5.28 1.35 -13.81
N GLY A 85 5.61 0.64 -12.73
CA GLY A 85 6.55 1.09 -11.69
C GLY A 85 5.98 2.07 -10.65
N PHE A 86 4.72 2.49 -10.77
CA PHE A 86 4.09 3.40 -9.79
C PHE A 86 3.99 2.78 -8.41
N LEU A 87 3.77 1.45 -8.33
CA LEU A 87 3.76 0.76 -7.05
C LEU A 87 5.15 0.75 -6.42
N SER A 88 6.21 0.41 -7.16
CA SER A 88 7.59 0.46 -6.65
C SER A 88 7.97 1.85 -6.16
N ALA A 89 7.68 2.91 -6.93
CA ALA A 89 7.91 4.28 -6.50
C ALA A 89 7.09 4.66 -5.24
N LYS A 90 5.84 4.17 -5.14
CA LYS A 90 5.02 4.35 -3.94
C LYS A 90 5.60 3.61 -2.73
N ILE A 91 6.11 2.38 -2.92
CA ILE A 91 6.80 1.61 -1.88
C ILE A 91 8.00 2.39 -1.36
N ASP A 92 8.85 2.90 -2.24
CA ASP A 92 10.05 3.66 -1.88
C ASP A 92 9.68 4.94 -1.12
N ARG A 93 8.72 5.71 -1.66
CA ARG A 93 8.24 6.93 -1.03
C ARG A 93 7.69 6.67 0.39
N MET A 94 6.84 5.67 0.54
CA MET A 94 6.24 5.34 1.84
C MET A 94 7.28 4.80 2.83
N SER A 95 8.23 3.98 2.36
CA SER A 95 9.35 3.49 3.17
C SER A 95 10.22 4.64 3.68
N TYR A 96 10.48 5.63 2.84
CA TYR A 96 11.27 6.82 3.18
C TYR A 96 10.53 7.77 4.13
N GLN A 97 9.23 8.01 3.90
CA GLN A 97 8.43 8.93 4.73
C GLN A 97 8.12 8.38 6.12
N MET A 98 8.08 7.04 6.27
CA MET A 98 7.85 6.40 7.56
C MET A 98 8.97 6.74 8.55
N ASN A 99 8.59 7.12 9.78
CA ASN A 99 9.55 7.55 10.79
C ASN A 99 9.54 6.73 12.10
N PHE A 100 8.96 5.53 12.11
CA PHE A 100 9.02 4.64 13.28
C PHE A 100 10.46 4.32 13.74
N ASP A 101 10.70 4.43 15.04
CA ASP A 101 11.96 4.09 15.71
C ASP A 101 11.74 2.85 16.59
N LEU A 102 12.47 1.78 16.28
CA LEU A 102 12.33 0.48 16.92
C LEU A 102 12.80 0.47 18.39
N ASN A 103 13.73 1.35 18.77
CA ASN A 103 14.26 1.39 20.14
C ASN A 103 13.31 2.13 21.09
N THR A 104 12.65 3.18 20.60
CA THR A 104 11.69 3.98 21.38
C THR A 104 10.25 3.54 21.20
N THR A 105 9.97 2.62 20.25
CA THR A 105 8.62 2.18 19.87
C THR A 105 7.69 3.37 19.60
N SER A 106 8.16 4.33 18.83
CA SER A 106 7.44 5.58 18.56
C SER A 106 7.60 6.02 17.11
N GLY A 107 6.71 6.91 16.66
CA GLY A 107 6.65 7.38 15.29
C GLY A 107 5.57 6.69 14.46
N SER A 108 5.60 6.93 13.16
CA SER A 108 4.57 6.54 12.22
C SER A 108 4.94 5.29 11.44
N LEU A 109 3.92 4.49 11.14
CA LEU A 109 3.97 3.25 10.37
C LEU A 109 3.12 3.37 9.12
N VAL A 110 3.48 2.59 8.10
CA VAL A 110 2.66 2.44 6.90
C VAL A 110 1.53 1.46 7.18
N ILE A 111 0.29 1.86 6.91
CA ILE A 111 -0.88 0.99 7.03
C ILE A 111 -1.63 0.83 5.71
N ASN A 112 -2.34 -0.29 5.60
CA ASN A 112 -3.41 -0.47 4.65
C ASN A 112 -4.73 -0.11 5.34
N VAL A 113 -5.74 0.28 4.57
CA VAL A 113 -7.07 0.57 5.10
C VAL A 113 -8.11 -0.21 4.31
N THR A 114 -9.08 -0.79 5.02
CA THR A 114 -10.24 -1.46 4.43
C THR A 114 -11.52 -0.82 4.93
N PHE A 115 -12.32 -0.28 4.02
CA PHE A 115 -13.64 0.25 4.35
C PHE A 115 -14.68 -0.85 4.33
N VAL A 116 -15.44 -0.97 5.42
CA VAL A 116 -16.43 -2.03 5.62
C VAL A 116 -17.55 -1.52 6.53
N ASP A 117 -18.75 -2.09 6.37
CA ASP A 117 -19.85 -1.86 7.29
C ASP A 117 -19.47 -2.40 8.69
N PRO A 118 -19.60 -1.61 9.77
CA PRO A 118 -19.15 -2.01 11.11
C PRO A 118 -19.88 -3.26 11.62
N ARG A 119 -21.16 -3.44 11.29
CA ARG A 119 -21.96 -4.61 11.72
C ARG A 119 -21.54 -5.86 10.98
N LEU A 120 -21.19 -5.75 9.69
CA LEU A 120 -20.63 -6.86 8.93
C LEU A 120 -19.22 -7.22 9.41
N PHE A 121 -18.39 -6.23 9.71
CA PHE A 121 -17.06 -6.47 10.26
C PHE A 121 -17.14 -7.16 11.63
N ALA A 122 -18.00 -6.66 12.53
CA ALA A 122 -18.20 -7.23 13.87
C ALA A 122 -18.53 -8.73 13.83
N LYS A 123 -19.40 -9.17 12.90
CA LYS A 123 -19.75 -10.58 12.71
C LYS A 123 -18.57 -11.45 12.26
N ASN A 124 -17.56 -10.85 11.63
CA ASN A 124 -16.40 -11.55 11.08
C ASN A 124 -15.14 -11.42 11.94
N ILE A 125 -15.16 -10.64 13.02
CA ILE A 125 -14.02 -10.50 13.95
C ILE A 125 -13.46 -11.86 14.41
N PRO A 126 -14.27 -12.90 14.73
CA PRO A 126 -13.72 -14.20 15.12
C PRO A 126 -12.79 -14.82 14.06
N TYR A 127 -13.11 -14.64 12.78
CA TYR A 127 -12.28 -15.13 11.67
C TYR A 127 -11.04 -14.27 11.50
N VAL A 128 -11.16 -12.94 11.55
CA VAL A 128 -10.01 -12.02 11.49
C VAL A 128 -9.04 -12.29 12.65
N ASN A 129 -9.55 -12.48 13.87
CA ASN A 129 -8.79 -12.88 15.04
C ASN A 129 -8.02 -14.18 14.79
N LYS A 130 -8.65 -15.18 14.16
CA LYS A 130 -7.98 -16.44 13.86
C LYS A 130 -6.86 -16.29 12.83
N VAL A 131 -7.03 -15.41 11.83
CA VAL A 131 -5.96 -15.09 10.86
C VAL A 131 -4.74 -14.49 11.56
N TYR A 132 -4.94 -13.57 12.52
CA TYR A 132 -3.86 -13.07 13.37
C TYR A 132 -3.24 -14.16 14.25
N ALA A 133 -4.07 -14.94 14.94
CA ALA A 133 -3.62 -15.95 15.91
C ALA A 133 -2.81 -17.08 15.25
N ASP A 134 -3.12 -17.45 14.00
CA ASP A 134 -2.37 -18.45 13.24
C ASP A 134 -1.11 -17.90 12.55
N GLY A 135 -0.78 -16.60 12.75
CA GLY A 135 0.42 -15.98 12.21
C GLY A 135 0.33 -15.65 10.72
N TYR A 136 -0.89 -15.54 10.17
CA TYR A 136 -1.12 -15.19 8.77
C TYR A 136 -1.30 -13.70 8.55
N ALA A 137 -1.10 -12.87 9.59
CA ALA A 137 -1.19 -11.41 9.55
C ALA A 137 0.19 -10.75 9.67
N MET A 138 0.31 -9.52 9.15
CA MET A 138 1.47 -8.69 9.44
C MET A 138 1.32 -8.13 10.86
N GLY A 139 2.13 -8.64 11.79
CA GLY A 139 2.15 -8.26 13.19
C GLY A 139 0.91 -8.71 13.95
N GLN A 140 0.70 -8.08 15.10
CA GLN A 140 -0.42 -8.34 16.02
C GLN A 140 -1.27 -7.09 16.25
N LEU A 141 -1.03 -6.04 15.45
CA LEU A 141 -1.58 -4.72 15.66
C LEU A 141 -2.55 -4.35 14.54
N ILE A 142 -3.59 -3.62 14.93
CA ILE A 142 -4.65 -3.11 14.06
C ILE A 142 -5.15 -1.78 14.62
N THR A 143 -5.92 -1.03 13.85
CA THR A 143 -6.62 0.15 14.32
C THR A 143 -7.96 0.32 13.62
N PHE A 144 -8.84 1.12 14.21
CA PHE A 144 -10.08 1.57 13.60
C PHE A 144 -10.01 3.07 13.34
N LEU A 145 -10.49 3.47 12.16
CA LEU A 145 -10.66 4.83 11.73
C LEU A 145 -12.16 5.09 11.67
N GLY A 146 -12.61 6.13 12.37
CA GLY A 146 -14.03 6.45 12.46
C GLY A 146 -14.59 7.10 11.19
N PRO A 147 -15.93 7.17 11.04
CA PRO A 147 -16.59 7.94 9.98
C PRO A 147 -16.02 9.36 9.87
N GLY A 148 -15.75 9.80 8.63
CA GLY A 148 -15.18 11.13 8.34
C GLY A 148 -13.70 11.30 8.67
N GLU A 149 -13.07 10.33 9.34
CA GLU A 149 -11.65 10.43 9.66
C GLU A 149 -10.78 10.34 8.39
N ALA A 150 -9.77 11.21 8.29
CA ALA A 150 -8.87 11.27 7.16
C ALA A 150 -7.53 10.57 7.43
N LEU A 151 -7.05 9.79 6.46
CA LEU A 151 -5.72 9.21 6.40
C LEU A 151 -5.07 9.59 5.07
N GLY A 152 -4.25 10.65 5.08
CA GLY A 152 -3.67 11.22 3.87
C GLY A 152 -4.75 11.77 2.94
N HIS A 153 -4.91 11.15 1.77
CA HIS A 153 -5.91 11.53 0.75
C HIS A 153 -7.20 10.70 0.83
N LEU A 154 -7.26 9.75 1.76
CA LEU A 154 -8.43 8.89 1.97
C LEU A 154 -9.24 9.44 3.14
N ALA A 155 -10.56 9.46 3.00
CA ALA A 155 -11.49 9.73 4.08
C ALA A 155 -12.39 8.51 4.27
N VAL A 156 -12.65 8.14 5.52
CA VAL A 156 -13.58 7.06 5.85
C VAL A 156 -15.01 7.53 5.53
N PRO A 157 -15.80 6.79 4.72
CA PRO A 157 -17.19 7.13 4.45
C PRO A 157 -18.05 7.16 5.72
N GLU A 158 -19.08 8.00 5.74
CA GLU A 158 -19.98 8.18 6.90
C GLU A 158 -20.68 6.88 7.35
N ASP A 159 -20.95 5.97 6.42
CA ASP A 159 -21.65 4.70 6.63
C ASP A 159 -20.69 3.50 6.81
N LYS A 160 -19.40 3.76 7.07
CA LYS A 160 -18.34 2.75 7.13
C LYS A 160 -17.42 3.00 8.30
N ILE A 161 -16.66 1.97 8.64
CA ILE A 161 -15.43 2.10 9.42
C ILE A 161 -14.22 1.83 8.53
N GLY A 162 -13.09 2.46 8.84
CA GLY A 162 -11.81 2.10 8.28
C GLY A 162 -11.09 1.10 9.18
N VAL A 163 -10.85 -0.11 8.70
CA VAL A 163 -10.03 -1.10 9.40
C VAL A 163 -8.58 -0.96 8.90
N GLY A 164 -7.71 -0.46 9.76
CA GLY A 164 -6.30 -0.20 9.47
C GLY A 164 -5.41 -1.35 9.88
N THR A 165 -4.73 -2.01 8.93
CA THR A 165 -3.78 -3.09 9.20
C THR A 165 -2.35 -2.68 8.86
N VAL A 166 -1.36 -3.18 9.60
CA VAL A 166 0.05 -2.87 9.34
C VAL A 166 0.47 -3.36 7.96
N CYS A 167 1.09 -2.49 7.17
CA CYS A 167 1.62 -2.84 5.87
C CYS A 167 2.99 -3.53 6.02
N SER A 168 3.26 -4.56 5.23
CA SER A 168 4.56 -5.25 5.23
C SER A 168 5.73 -4.33 4.83
N ILE A 169 5.45 -3.20 4.18
CA ILE A 169 6.43 -2.18 3.81
C ILE A 169 6.99 -1.45 5.04
N THR A 170 6.33 -1.54 6.19
CA THR A 170 6.90 -1.15 7.50
C THR A 170 8.27 -1.76 7.73
N LEU A 171 8.47 -3.04 7.38
CA LEU A 171 9.79 -3.67 7.47
C LEU A 171 10.84 -2.95 6.61
N ASN A 172 10.48 -2.48 5.40
CA ASN A 172 11.41 -1.76 4.53
C ASN A 172 11.88 -0.46 5.18
N GLY A 173 10.95 0.33 5.74
CA GLY A 173 11.32 1.60 6.35
C GLY A 173 12.22 1.42 7.58
N VAL A 174 12.00 0.36 8.37
CA VAL A 174 12.88 0.04 9.50
C VAL A 174 14.26 -0.40 9.01
N LEU A 175 14.32 -1.33 8.04
CA LEU A 175 15.59 -1.79 7.47
C LEU A 175 16.37 -0.63 6.83
N LEU A 176 15.69 0.28 6.13
CA LEU A 176 16.30 1.46 5.51
C LEU A 176 16.99 2.35 6.56
N LYS A 177 16.36 2.57 7.73
CA LYS A 177 16.95 3.33 8.84
C LYS A 177 18.16 2.64 9.47
N HIS A 178 18.26 1.32 9.32
CA HIS A 178 19.44 0.54 9.71
C HIS A 178 20.47 0.40 8.57
N GLY A 179 20.32 1.15 7.47
CA GLY A 179 21.25 1.14 6.35
C GLY A 179 21.15 -0.09 5.44
N ILE A 180 20.04 -0.85 5.52
CA ILE A 180 19.84 -2.08 4.75
C ILE A 180 18.89 -1.78 3.58
N PRO A 181 19.39 -1.71 2.33
CA PRO A 181 18.54 -1.49 1.16
C PRO A 181 17.70 -2.73 0.87
N THR A 182 16.41 -2.53 0.64
CA THR A 182 15.47 -3.61 0.33
C THR A 182 14.99 -3.52 -1.11
N ASN A 183 15.15 -4.60 -1.87
CA ASN A 183 14.53 -4.75 -3.18
C ASN A 183 13.21 -5.54 -3.04
N SER A 184 12.08 -4.87 -3.18
CA SER A 184 10.77 -5.52 -3.16
C SER A 184 10.43 -6.04 -4.56
N ARG A 185 10.41 -7.37 -4.77
CA ARG A 185 10.28 -7.95 -6.12
C ARG A 185 8.83 -8.11 -6.56
N PHE A 186 8.03 -8.79 -5.75
CA PHE A 186 6.64 -9.10 -6.09
C PHE A 186 5.77 -9.34 -4.86
N GLY A 187 4.46 -9.22 -5.07
CA GLY A 187 3.43 -9.78 -4.21
C GLY A 187 2.84 -11.04 -4.85
N GLY A 188 2.40 -12.00 -4.04
CA GLY A 188 1.95 -13.29 -4.53
C GLY A 188 1.04 -14.03 -3.55
N LEU A 189 0.50 -15.15 -4.03
CA LEU A 189 -0.22 -16.12 -3.21
C LEU A 189 0.71 -17.26 -2.81
N LEU A 190 0.91 -17.41 -1.51
CA LEU A 190 1.69 -18.47 -0.90
C LEU A 190 0.75 -19.62 -0.52
N GLU A 191 0.98 -20.77 -1.14
CA GLU A 191 0.25 -22.00 -0.83
C GLU A 191 0.73 -22.57 0.51
N LEU A 192 -0.23 -22.88 1.38
CA LEU A 192 -0.04 -23.56 2.65
C LEU A 192 -0.49 -25.01 2.54
N SER A 193 0.34 -25.91 3.05
CA SER A 193 -0.01 -27.31 3.32
C SER A 193 0.37 -27.65 4.75
N ASP A 194 -0.59 -28.14 5.55
CA ASP A 194 -0.41 -28.46 6.96
C ASP A 194 0.25 -27.32 7.76
N LYS A 195 -0.24 -26.09 7.52
CA LYS A 195 0.24 -24.81 8.09
C LYS A 195 1.65 -24.41 7.65
N LYS A 196 2.29 -25.13 6.72
CA LYS A 196 3.62 -24.82 6.22
C LYS A 196 3.57 -24.18 4.84
N PRO A 197 4.37 -23.14 4.58
CA PRO A 197 4.48 -22.56 3.25
C PRO A 197 5.20 -23.52 2.30
N VAL A 198 4.60 -23.77 1.13
CA VAL A 198 5.10 -24.74 0.15
C VAL A 198 5.73 -24.05 -1.06
N ARG A 199 5.00 -23.13 -1.69
CA ARG A 199 5.41 -22.41 -2.89
C ARG A 199 4.52 -21.21 -3.16
N PHE A 200 4.99 -20.29 -3.99
CA PHE A 200 4.10 -19.30 -4.61
C PHE A 200 3.36 -19.95 -5.77
N VAL A 201 2.03 -19.80 -5.79
CA VAL A 201 1.17 -20.28 -6.88
C VAL A 201 0.80 -19.17 -7.86
N GLU A 202 0.86 -17.92 -7.41
CA GLU A 202 0.61 -16.72 -8.22
C GLU A 202 1.59 -15.62 -7.79
N ILE A 203 2.09 -14.84 -8.74
CA ILE A 203 2.97 -13.69 -8.49
C ILE A 203 2.64 -12.54 -9.45
N ILE A 204 2.75 -11.31 -8.97
CA ILE A 204 2.74 -10.09 -9.79
C ILE A 204 3.93 -9.23 -9.36
N MET A 205 4.82 -8.96 -10.31
CA MET A 205 6.00 -8.13 -10.11
C MET A 205 5.61 -6.68 -9.80
N TYR A 206 6.26 -6.07 -8.81
CA TYR A 206 5.92 -4.71 -8.38
C TYR A 206 6.31 -3.65 -9.40
N ASP A 207 7.37 -3.87 -10.17
CA ASP A 207 7.79 -3.00 -11.28
C ASP A 207 6.81 -3.04 -12.47
N GLY A 208 6.07 -4.15 -12.63
CA GLY A 208 5.09 -4.36 -13.68
C GLY A 208 3.67 -3.88 -13.37
N THR A 209 3.40 -3.31 -12.19
CA THR A 209 2.04 -2.95 -11.77
C THR A 209 1.94 -1.59 -11.06
N SER A 210 0.74 -1.02 -11.06
CA SER A 210 0.35 0.16 -10.25
C SER A 210 -0.54 -0.17 -9.07
N ILE A 211 -1.13 -1.37 -9.07
CA ILE A 211 -2.06 -1.83 -8.05
C ILE A 211 -1.33 -2.90 -7.23
N ASP A 212 -1.51 -2.85 -5.91
CA ASP A 212 -0.95 -3.88 -5.04
C ASP A 212 -1.50 -5.26 -5.44
N PRO A 213 -0.63 -6.26 -5.72
CA PRO A 213 -1.03 -7.62 -6.07
C PRO A 213 -2.03 -8.25 -5.11
N LEU A 214 -1.92 -8.00 -3.80
CA LEU A 214 -2.84 -8.59 -2.83
C LEU A 214 -4.24 -8.02 -2.97
N GLU A 215 -4.40 -6.73 -3.34
CA GLU A 215 -5.73 -6.19 -3.67
C GLU A 215 -6.36 -6.93 -4.85
N ILE A 216 -5.55 -7.27 -5.88
CA ILE A 216 -6.02 -8.00 -7.07
C ILE A 216 -6.44 -9.42 -6.68
N PHE A 217 -5.59 -10.15 -5.96
CA PHE A 217 -5.85 -11.55 -5.61
C PHE A 217 -7.04 -11.71 -4.65
N ILE A 218 -7.18 -10.80 -3.67
CA ILE A 218 -8.31 -10.80 -2.74
C ILE A 218 -9.61 -10.55 -3.50
N ARG A 219 -9.68 -9.48 -4.31
CA ARG A 219 -10.89 -9.14 -5.07
C ARG A 219 -11.27 -10.17 -6.12
N SER A 220 -10.29 -10.91 -6.64
CA SER A 220 -10.53 -11.96 -7.63
C SER A 220 -10.94 -13.30 -6.99
N GLY A 221 -11.10 -13.37 -5.66
CA GLY A 221 -11.47 -14.60 -4.95
C GLY A 221 -10.39 -15.69 -5.03
N MET A 222 -9.13 -15.30 -5.27
CA MET A 222 -8.04 -16.26 -5.46
C MET A 222 -7.41 -16.73 -4.14
N THR A 223 -7.76 -16.09 -3.03
CA THR A 223 -7.27 -16.46 -1.70
C THR A 223 -8.03 -17.68 -1.16
N ASN A 224 -7.52 -18.25 -0.06
CA ASN A 224 -8.24 -19.25 0.73
C ASN A 224 -7.75 -19.20 2.18
N TYR A 225 -8.18 -18.18 2.92
CA TYR A 225 -7.89 -18.01 4.34
C TYR A 225 -8.77 -18.89 5.21
N MET A 226 -10.02 -19.12 4.82
CA MET A 226 -10.91 -20.05 5.53
C MET A 226 -10.27 -21.45 5.64
N GLY A 227 -9.72 -21.99 4.55
CA GLY A 227 -8.97 -23.25 4.58
C GLY A 227 -7.70 -23.14 5.43
N ALA A 228 -6.95 -22.04 5.31
CA ALA A 228 -5.73 -21.82 6.08
C ALA A 228 -5.99 -21.88 7.59
N ILE A 229 -7.04 -21.21 8.09
CA ILE A 229 -7.33 -21.14 9.53
C ILE A 229 -8.06 -22.37 10.09
N THR A 230 -8.72 -23.15 9.24
CA THR A 230 -9.50 -24.32 9.67
C THR A 230 -8.72 -25.63 9.55
N THR A 231 -8.07 -25.87 8.41
CA THR A 231 -7.36 -27.13 8.13
C THR A 231 -5.84 -26.93 8.04
N GLY A 232 -5.35 -25.69 8.00
CA GLY A 232 -3.94 -25.40 7.72
C GLY A 232 -3.59 -25.46 6.22
N ASN A 233 -4.58 -25.62 5.34
CA ASN A 233 -4.38 -25.74 3.90
C ASN A 233 -5.09 -24.59 3.20
N GLY A 234 -4.36 -23.78 2.45
CA GLY A 234 -4.94 -22.55 1.91
C GLY A 234 -3.97 -21.74 1.06
N ARG A 235 -4.40 -20.52 0.71
CA ARG A 235 -3.62 -19.58 -0.10
C ARG A 235 -3.67 -18.23 0.59
N ILE A 236 -2.52 -17.80 1.10
CA ILE A 236 -2.39 -16.54 1.83
C ILE A 236 -1.55 -15.54 1.04
N GLY A 237 -1.74 -14.26 1.30
CA GLY A 237 -0.95 -13.20 0.70
C GLY A 237 0.45 -13.15 1.30
N ALA A 238 1.47 -13.07 0.45
CA ALA A 238 2.84 -12.83 0.86
C ALA A 238 3.57 -12.00 -0.20
N SER A 239 4.73 -11.46 0.18
CA SER A 239 5.63 -10.76 -0.73
C SER A 239 7.03 -11.35 -0.66
N PHE A 240 7.78 -11.19 -1.74
CA PHE A 240 9.16 -11.63 -1.82
C PHE A 240 10.09 -10.43 -1.97
N ARG A 241 11.15 -10.43 -1.16
CA ARG A 241 12.13 -9.35 -1.09
C ARG A 241 13.54 -9.88 -1.19
N GLU A 242 14.44 -9.03 -1.67
CA GLU A 242 15.87 -9.30 -1.67
C GLU A 242 16.64 -8.24 -0.88
N PHE A 243 17.66 -8.70 -0.16
CA PHE A 243 18.58 -7.88 0.62
C PHE A 243 20.03 -8.22 0.25
N PRO A 244 21.02 -7.34 0.48
CA PRO A 244 22.43 -7.71 0.39
C PRO A 244 22.74 -8.95 1.25
N ALA A 245 23.55 -9.86 0.72
CA ALA A 245 23.88 -11.12 1.39
C ALA A 245 24.44 -10.93 2.81
N GLU A 246 25.28 -9.91 2.96
CA GLU A 246 25.99 -9.54 4.19
C GLU A 246 25.05 -9.00 5.27
N SER A 247 23.84 -8.56 4.89
CA SER A 247 22.86 -8.01 5.83
C SER A 247 21.95 -9.06 6.47
N ARG A 248 22.09 -10.35 6.08
CA ARG A 248 21.16 -11.43 6.48
C ARG A 248 20.93 -11.52 7.99
N GLU A 249 22.00 -11.59 8.79
CA GLU A 249 21.90 -11.70 10.25
C GLU A 249 21.27 -10.44 10.87
N ALA A 250 21.61 -9.26 10.32
CA ALA A 250 21.01 -8.00 10.78
C ALA A 250 19.51 -7.94 10.47
N VAL A 251 19.08 -8.44 9.30
CA VAL A 251 17.66 -8.55 8.93
C VAL A 251 16.93 -9.49 9.88
N GLU A 252 17.50 -10.66 10.19
CA GLU A 252 16.93 -11.61 11.15
C GLU A 252 16.76 -10.97 12.54
N HIS A 253 17.80 -10.33 13.07
CA HIS A 253 17.76 -9.66 14.37
C HIS A 253 16.74 -8.51 14.43
N ILE A 254 16.65 -7.70 13.37
CA ILE A 254 15.66 -6.63 13.28
C ILE A 254 14.24 -7.21 13.22
N ALA A 255 14.03 -8.28 12.45
CA ALA A 255 12.74 -8.95 12.36
C ALA A 255 12.31 -9.53 13.72
N GLU A 256 13.23 -10.14 14.47
CA GLU A 256 12.96 -10.63 15.84
C GLU A 256 12.57 -9.50 16.79
N LYS A 257 13.23 -8.34 16.71
CA LYS A 257 12.85 -7.17 17.50
C LYS A 257 11.48 -6.63 17.12
N LEU A 258 11.17 -6.59 15.82
CA LEU A 258 9.86 -6.17 15.32
C LEU A 258 8.75 -7.12 15.80
N GLU A 259 9.00 -8.43 15.82
CA GLU A 259 8.09 -9.42 16.38
C GLU A 259 7.72 -9.11 17.83
N ARG A 260 8.72 -8.79 18.66
CA ARG A 260 8.52 -8.47 20.11
C ARG A 260 7.63 -7.25 20.35
N VAL A 261 7.60 -6.29 19.41
CA VAL A 261 6.77 -5.09 19.51
C VAL A 261 5.45 -5.22 18.74
N GLY A 262 5.11 -6.42 18.27
CA GLY A 262 3.85 -6.69 17.56
C GLY A 262 3.85 -6.30 16.08
N LEU A 263 5.02 -6.10 15.47
CA LEU A 263 5.22 -5.76 14.06
C LEU A 263 5.91 -6.88 13.27
N GLY A 264 5.77 -8.12 13.74
CA GLY A 264 6.26 -9.34 13.12
C GLY A 264 5.73 -9.60 11.71
N GLY A 265 6.34 -10.53 10.98
CA GLY A 265 5.84 -10.89 9.64
C GLY A 265 6.85 -11.50 8.67
N LEU A 266 8.09 -11.72 9.10
CA LEU A 266 9.08 -12.47 8.33
C LEU A 266 8.73 -13.97 8.41
N VAL A 267 8.32 -14.56 7.29
CA VAL A 267 7.98 -16.00 7.19
C VAL A 267 9.25 -16.85 7.11
N GLY A 268 10.24 -16.35 6.38
CA GLY A 268 11.50 -17.05 6.18
C GLY A 268 12.48 -16.23 5.36
N ILE A 269 13.75 -16.51 5.56
CA ILE A 269 14.87 -15.89 4.87
C ILE A 269 15.83 -16.99 4.38
N GLY A 270 16.18 -16.91 3.10
CA GLY A 270 17.04 -17.89 2.44
C GLY A 270 18.50 -17.75 2.83
N LYS A 271 19.34 -18.55 2.17
CA LYS A 271 20.80 -18.41 2.19
C LYS A 271 21.26 -17.55 1.01
N PRO A 272 22.44 -16.92 1.09
CA PRO A 272 22.99 -16.14 -0.03
C PRO A 272 23.00 -16.90 -1.34
N GLY A 273 22.43 -16.31 -2.40
CA GLY A 273 22.37 -16.88 -3.74
C GLY A 273 21.54 -18.17 -3.90
N GLN A 274 20.84 -18.62 -2.85
CA GLN A 274 20.02 -19.83 -2.91
C GLN A 274 18.55 -19.51 -3.16
N ASN A 275 17.90 -20.38 -3.92
CA ASN A 275 16.46 -20.28 -4.16
C ASN A 275 15.69 -20.43 -2.84
N LEU A 276 14.58 -19.69 -2.71
CA LEU A 276 13.67 -19.80 -1.57
C LEU A 276 12.27 -20.14 -2.08
N LEU A 277 11.77 -21.33 -1.72
CA LEU A 277 10.51 -21.89 -2.22
C LEU A 277 10.36 -21.86 -3.75
N GLY A 278 11.44 -22.24 -4.45
CA GLY A 278 11.48 -22.27 -5.92
C GLY A 278 11.70 -20.91 -6.59
N ILE A 279 11.78 -19.82 -5.82
CA ILE A 279 12.05 -18.48 -6.36
C ILE A 279 13.58 -18.28 -6.44
N PRO A 280 14.13 -18.00 -7.64
CA PRO A 280 15.55 -17.73 -7.79
C PRO A 280 15.92 -16.39 -7.16
N VAL A 281 17.08 -16.31 -6.53
CA VAL A 281 17.60 -15.10 -5.87
C VAL A 281 18.79 -14.55 -6.65
N SER A 282 18.84 -13.23 -6.81
CA SER A 282 19.94 -12.55 -7.53
C SER A 282 21.31 -12.80 -6.87
N GLU A 283 22.37 -12.76 -7.67
CA GLU A 283 23.75 -12.88 -7.16
C GLU A 283 24.04 -11.78 -6.11
N GLY A 284 24.76 -12.15 -5.03
CA GLY A 284 25.05 -11.24 -3.92
C GLY A 284 23.85 -10.87 -3.05
N ARG A 285 22.70 -11.53 -3.22
CA ARG A 285 21.49 -11.27 -2.43
C ARG A 285 21.04 -12.48 -1.61
N VAL A 286 20.19 -12.23 -0.61
CA VAL A 286 19.33 -13.25 0.01
C VAL A 286 17.87 -12.93 -0.29
N GLY A 287 17.06 -13.96 -0.49
CA GLY A 287 15.61 -13.82 -0.61
C GLY A 287 14.91 -13.93 0.74
N ALA A 288 13.79 -13.24 0.92
CA ALA A 288 12.93 -13.36 2.09
C ALA A 288 11.45 -13.28 1.71
N ILE A 289 10.65 -14.03 2.47
CA ILE A 289 9.19 -14.06 2.36
C ILE A 289 8.61 -13.29 3.54
N VAL A 290 7.74 -12.33 3.24
CA VAL A 290 7.10 -11.47 4.24
C VAL A 290 5.58 -11.55 4.07
N ILE A 291 4.85 -11.78 5.17
CA ILE A 291 3.38 -11.86 5.19
C ILE A 291 2.75 -10.57 4.65
N GLY A 292 1.63 -10.72 3.93
CA GLY A 292 0.83 -9.62 3.43
C GLY A 292 0.07 -8.87 4.54
N GLY A 293 0.10 -7.54 4.49
CA GLY A 293 -0.63 -6.70 5.46
C GLY A 293 -2.15 -6.69 5.27
N LEU A 294 -2.65 -7.06 4.09
CA LEU A 294 -4.09 -7.18 3.80
C LEU A 294 -4.68 -8.54 4.20
N ASN A 295 -3.86 -9.45 4.70
CA ASN A 295 -4.30 -10.80 5.02
C ASN A 295 -5.45 -10.86 6.04
N PRO A 296 -5.45 -10.11 7.17
CA PRO A 296 -6.53 -10.23 8.17
C PRO A 296 -7.93 -9.95 7.63
N VAL A 297 -8.03 -8.97 6.72
CA VAL A 297 -9.31 -8.47 6.18
C VAL A 297 -9.76 -9.21 4.93
N SER A 298 -8.90 -10.02 4.32
CA SER A 298 -9.22 -10.79 3.11
C SER A 298 -10.33 -11.82 3.30
N ILE A 299 -10.45 -12.37 4.52
CA ILE A 299 -11.49 -13.35 4.89
C ILE A 299 -12.91 -12.76 4.82
N LEU A 300 -13.03 -11.43 4.79
CA LEU A 300 -14.30 -10.75 4.58
C LEU A 300 -14.86 -11.07 3.19
N GLU A 301 -14.04 -10.97 2.14
CA GLU A 301 -14.45 -11.28 0.76
C GLU A 301 -14.80 -12.76 0.61
N GLU A 302 -14.07 -13.66 1.27
CA GLU A 302 -14.37 -15.11 1.28
C GLU A 302 -15.73 -15.44 1.95
N ASN A 303 -16.18 -14.58 2.87
CA ASN A 303 -17.49 -14.69 3.52
C ASN A 303 -18.58 -13.84 2.85
N GLY A 304 -18.33 -13.33 1.63
CA GLY A 304 -19.30 -12.53 0.88
C GLY A 304 -19.53 -11.12 1.42
N VAL A 305 -18.65 -10.63 2.30
CA VAL A 305 -18.67 -9.24 2.77
C VAL A 305 -17.88 -8.38 1.79
N ARG A 306 -18.60 -7.49 1.11
CA ARG A 306 -18.00 -6.51 0.20
C ARG A 306 -17.20 -5.48 0.99
N ALA A 307 -15.88 -5.55 0.89
CA ALA A 307 -14.96 -4.65 1.55
C ALA A 307 -14.07 -3.93 0.53
N TYR A 308 -13.75 -2.68 0.77
CA TYR A 308 -12.87 -1.92 -0.12
C TYR A 308 -11.51 -1.71 0.54
N SER A 309 -10.54 -2.53 0.16
CA SER A 309 -9.16 -2.41 0.63
C SER A 309 -8.34 -1.46 -0.24
N ARG A 310 -7.43 -0.75 0.42
CA ARG A 310 -6.38 0.08 -0.18
C ARG A 310 -5.06 -0.21 0.53
N ALA A 311 -4.12 -0.78 -0.21
CA ALA A 311 -2.76 -0.98 0.25
C ALA A 311 -1.97 0.33 0.20
N LEU A 312 -0.97 0.46 1.07
CA LEU A 312 -0.15 1.68 1.17
C LEU A 312 -1.04 2.93 1.30
N ALA A 313 -2.05 2.85 2.19
CA ALA A 313 -3.10 3.85 2.32
C ALA A 313 -2.55 5.16 2.90
N GLY A 314 -1.71 5.06 3.93
CA GLY A 314 -1.12 6.22 4.58
C GLY A 314 -0.20 5.86 5.73
N LEU A 315 0.19 6.90 6.46
CA LEU A 315 1.00 6.81 7.68
C LEU A 315 0.12 7.04 8.90
N ILE A 316 0.30 6.20 9.93
CA ILE A 316 -0.38 6.36 11.21
C ILE A 316 0.60 6.26 12.36
N ASP A 317 0.37 7.02 13.43
CA ASP A 317 1.19 6.91 14.64
C ASP A 317 1.04 5.52 15.28
N PHE A 318 2.16 4.93 15.70
CA PHE A 318 2.20 3.61 16.35
C PHE A 318 1.26 3.51 17.55
N ASN A 319 1.11 4.59 18.33
CA ASN A 319 0.28 4.59 19.54
C ASN A 319 -1.23 4.55 19.25
N ARG A 320 -1.64 4.73 17.98
CA ARG A 320 -3.03 4.56 17.56
C ARG A 320 -3.38 3.11 17.25
N LEU A 321 -2.39 2.24 17.15
CA LEU A 321 -2.59 0.82 16.96
C LEU A 321 -2.89 0.16 18.31
N PHE A 322 -3.71 -0.87 18.27
CA PHE A 322 -4.05 -1.70 19.42
C PHE A 322 -3.94 -3.18 19.03
N ARG A 323 -3.92 -4.08 20.03
CA ARG A 323 -3.77 -5.50 19.76
C ARG A 323 -5.04 -6.09 19.13
N TYR A 324 -4.87 -7.00 18.18
CA TYR A 324 -6.00 -7.57 17.44
C TYR A 324 -7.08 -8.21 18.35
N ASP A 325 -6.68 -8.77 19.50
CA ASP A 325 -7.60 -9.36 20.49
C ASP A 325 -8.56 -8.35 21.15
N GLU A 326 -8.29 -7.04 21.05
CA GLU A 326 -9.17 -5.97 21.54
C GLU A 326 -10.30 -5.60 20.57
N MET A 327 -10.30 -6.14 19.33
CA MET A 327 -11.26 -5.76 18.28
C MET A 327 -12.72 -5.92 18.72
N GLU A 328 -13.07 -7.00 19.42
CA GLU A 328 -14.45 -7.28 19.86
C GLU A 328 -14.98 -6.23 20.84
N THR A 329 -14.09 -5.62 21.62
CA THR A 329 -14.47 -4.56 22.56
C THR A 329 -14.57 -3.22 21.83
N ARG A 330 -13.55 -2.88 21.04
CA ARG A 330 -13.43 -1.58 20.37
C ARG A 330 -14.43 -1.38 19.23
N ILE A 331 -14.90 -2.44 18.59
CA ILE A 331 -15.89 -2.33 17.51
C ILE A 331 -17.23 -1.75 18.00
N LYS A 332 -17.54 -1.88 19.31
CA LYS A 332 -18.80 -1.42 19.91
C LYS A 332 -19.00 0.09 19.80
N ASP A 333 -17.92 0.86 19.72
CA ASP A 333 -17.97 2.32 19.55
C ASP A 333 -18.52 2.73 18.16
N TYR A 334 -18.70 1.77 17.25
CA TYR A 334 -19.09 1.99 15.85
C TYR A 334 -20.36 1.22 15.42
N LEU A 335 -21.10 0.58 16.35
CA LEU A 335 -22.30 -0.24 16.05
C LEU A 335 -23.62 0.48 16.31
#